data_AF-A0A939T200-F1
#
_entry.id   AF-A0A939T200-F1
#
_cell.length_a   1.000
_cell.length_b   1.000
_cell.length_c   1.000
_cell.angle_alpha   90.00
_cell.angle_beta   90.00
_cell.angle_gamma   90.00
#
_symmetry.space_group_name_H-M   'P 1'
#
loop_
_entity.id
_entity.type
_entity.pdbx_description
1 polymer ?
#
loop_
_entity_poly.entity_id
_entity_poly.type
_entity_poly.pdbx_seq_one_letter_code
_entity_poly.pdbx_strand_id
1 'polypeptide(L)'
;MKKDVRPNPFHVLGLPADADRESIVERGQELSDLAETDADRDLYQWAVGELVHDASARRMHELLEAPGADYRDERWARFGRRYRRNPADLRALREDGTLRAADFDLSAVIGVLLDWSLDPPTVNSVAAVQGVPVSPELGDPPLEVADVLFG
;
A
#
# COMPACT_ATOMS: atom_id res chain seq x y z
N MET A 1 -3.11 -10.80 -29.99
CA MET A 1 -3.14 -11.64 -28.79
C MET A 1 -3.80 -10.85 -27.68
N LYS A 2 -4.96 -11.29 -27.17
CA LYS A 2 -5.49 -10.72 -25.92
C LYS A 2 -4.49 -11.12 -24.84
N LYS A 3 -3.87 -10.14 -24.18
CA LYS A 3 -3.10 -10.39 -22.96
C LYS A 3 -4.13 -10.93 -21.97
N ASP A 4 -4.01 -12.19 -21.54
CA ASP A 4 -4.81 -12.67 -20.42
C ASP A 4 -4.47 -11.78 -19.23
N VAL A 5 -5.42 -10.92 -18.86
CA VAL A 5 -5.25 -9.99 -17.75
C VAL A 5 -5.42 -10.82 -16.49
N ARG A 6 -4.32 -11.42 -16.02
CA ARG A 6 -4.30 -12.07 -14.72
C ARG A 6 -4.52 -11.02 -13.63
N PRO A 7 -5.31 -11.32 -12.60
CA PRO A 7 -5.54 -10.42 -11.47
C PRO A 7 -4.23 -10.14 -10.73
N ASN A 8 -4.18 -9.09 -9.92
CA ASN A 8 -3.01 -8.83 -9.09
C ASN A 8 -2.78 -10.03 -8.14
N PRO A 9 -1.58 -10.62 -8.06
CA PRO A 9 -1.30 -11.74 -7.18
C PRO A 9 -1.56 -11.44 -5.68
N PHE A 10 -1.47 -10.18 -5.24
CA PHE A 10 -1.88 -9.80 -3.87
C PHE A 10 -3.39 -10.01 -3.64
N HIS A 11 -4.22 -9.75 -4.64
CA HIS A 11 -5.66 -10.01 -4.58
C HIS A 11 -5.95 -11.52 -4.56
N VAL A 12 -5.21 -12.28 -5.37
CA VAL A 12 -5.34 -13.74 -5.45
C VAL A 12 -5.04 -14.40 -4.11
N LEU A 13 -3.99 -13.95 -3.41
CA LEU A 13 -3.60 -14.50 -2.11
C LEU A 13 -4.36 -13.86 -0.93
N GLY A 14 -5.04 -12.74 -1.16
CA GLY A 14 -5.70 -11.96 -0.13
C GLY A 14 -4.70 -11.37 0.87
N LEU A 15 -3.53 -10.94 0.40
CA LEU A 15 -2.44 -10.42 1.22
C LEU A 15 -2.17 -8.94 0.90
N PRO A 16 -1.71 -8.16 1.90
CA PRO A 16 -1.27 -6.80 1.65
C PRO A 16 0.06 -6.77 0.87
N ALA A 17 0.33 -5.64 0.21
CA ALA A 17 1.54 -5.45 -0.61
C ALA A 17 2.86 -5.53 0.20
N ASP A 18 2.80 -5.28 1.51
CA ASP A 18 3.93 -5.36 2.45
C ASP A 18 4.12 -6.77 3.05
N ALA A 19 3.35 -7.78 2.62
CA ALA A 19 3.48 -9.14 3.11
C ALA A 19 4.90 -9.69 2.85
N ASP A 20 5.47 -10.30 3.89
CA ASP A 20 6.79 -10.94 3.78
C ASP A 20 6.72 -12.25 3.00
N ARG A 21 7.91 -12.76 2.65
CA ARG A 21 8.04 -13.99 1.85
C ARG A 21 7.42 -15.21 2.54
N GLU A 22 7.53 -15.30 3.86
CA GLU A 22 7.00 -16.42 4.64
C GLU A 22 5.48 -16.43 4.58
N SER A 23 4.84 -15.29 4.86
CA SER A 23 3.40 -15.09 4.77
C SER A 23 2.84 -15.39 3.38
N ILE A 24 3.57 -15.02 2.32
CA ILE A 24 3.17 -15.30 0.93
C ILE A 24 3.17 -16.80 0.65
N VAL A 25 4.21 -17.52 1.07
CA VAL A 25 4.34 -18.96 0.84
C VAL A 25 3.33 -19.73 1.67
N GLU A 26 3.19 -19.42 2.96
CA GLU A 26 2.22 -20.06 3.86
C GLU A 26 0.81 -19.89 3.33
N ARG A 27 0.42 -18.66 2.97
CA ARG A 27 -0.91 -18.39 2.44
C ARG A 27 -1.17 -19.07 1.10
N GLY A 28 -0.17 -19.10 0.22
CA GLY A 28 -0.27 -19.81 -1.05
C GLY A 28 -0.47 -21.32 -0.88
N GLN A 29 0.20 -21.91 0.12
CA GLN A 29 0.04 -23.32 0.49
C GLN A 29 -1.37 -23.57 1.02
N GLU A 30 -1.84 -22.75 1.99
CA GLU A 30 -3.21 -22.84 2.54
C GLU A 30 -4.28 -22.81 1.45
N LEU A 31 -4.19 -21.85 0.53
CA LEU A 31 -5.16 -21.69 -0.56
C LEU A 31 -5.07 -22.84 -1.57
N SER A 32 -3.86 -23.34 -1.86
CA SER A 32 -3.67 -24.49 -2.74
C SER A 32 -4.24 -25.78 -2.15
N ASP A 33 -4.13 -25.96 -0.83
CA ASP A 33 -4.67 -27.12 -0.12
C ASP A 33 -6.21 -27.10 -0.04
N LEU A 34 -6.79 -25.89 0.01
CA LEU A 34 -8.23 -25.65 0.01
C LEU A 34 -8.86 -25.50 -1.39
N ALA A 35 -8.04 -25.53 -2.45
CA ALA A 35 -8.51 -25.32 -3.82
C ALA A 35 -9.49 -26.42 -4.26
N GLU A 36 -10.67 -26.01 -4.72
CA GLU A 36 -11.70 -26.93 -5.23
C GLU A 36 -11.38 -27.46 -6.63
N THR A 37 -10.55 -26.73 -7.39
CA THR A 37 -10.18 -27.07 -8.76
C THR A 37 -8.67 -26.97 -9.00
N ASP A 38 -8.18 -27.71 -9.99
CA ASP A 38 -6.79 -27.60 -10.43
C ASP A 38 -6.47 -26.21 -11.00
N ALA A 39 -7.46 -25.56 -11.61
CA ALA A 39 -7.31 -24.19 -12.13
C ALA A 39 -7.07 -23.16 -11.01
N ASP A 40 -7.77 -23.30 -9.88
CA ASP A 40 -7.56 -22.44 -8.71
C ASP A 40 -6.19 -22.71 -8.07
N ARG A 41 -5.79 -23.98 -7.98
CA ARG A 41 -4.46 -24.38 -7.50
C ARG A 41 -3.35 -23.79 -8.36
N ASP A 42 -3.48 -23.85 -9.69
CA ASP A 42 -2.54 -23.26 -10.63
C ASP A 42 -2.48 -21.73 -10.49
N LEU A 43 -3.62 -21.09 -10.24
CA LEU A 43 -3.71 -19.65 -10.01
C LEU A 43 -2.97 -19.23 -8.72
N TYR A 44 -3.13 -19.98 -7.63
CA TYR A 44 -2.42 -19.72 -6.38
C TYR A 44 -0.91 -19.94 -6.51
N GLN A 45 -0.50 -21.03 -7.16
CA GLN A 45 0.92 -21.30 -7.41
C GLN A 45 1.57 -20.23 -8.28
N TRP A 46 0.87 -19.77 -9.32
CA TRP A 46 1.33 -18.64 -10.13
C TRP A 46 1.50 -17.38 -9.30
N ALA A 47 0.52 -17.03 -8.45
CA ALA A 47 0.57 -15.82 -7.65
C ALA A 47 1.74 -15.82 -6.66
N VAL A 48 2.02 -16.97 -6.02
CA VAL A 48 3.23 -17.15 -5.20
C VAL A 48 4.48 -16.97 -6.04
N GLY A 49 4.52 -17.58 -7.23
CA GLY A 49 5.66 -17.49 -8.13
C GLY A 49 6.02 -16.06 -8.51
N GLU A 50 5.04 -15.26 -8.90
CA GLU A 50 5.24 -13.84 -9.23
C GLU A 50 5.77 -13.03 -8.05
N LEU A 51 5.26 -13.27 -6.84
CA LEU A 51 5.62 -12.47 -5.67
C LEU A 51 6.93 -12.92 -4.99
N VAL A 52 7.35 -14.16 -5.19
CA VAL A 52 8.52 -14.75 -4.52
C VAL A 52 9.74 -14.84 -5.42
N HIS A 53 9.55 -15.13 -6.71
CA HIS A 53 10.65 -15.44 -7.63
C HIS A 53 11.02 -14.30 -8.57
N ASP A 54 10.11 -13.35 -8.83
CA ASP A 54 10.38 -12.18 -9.67
C ASP A 54 10.23 -10.88 -8.86
N ALA A 55 11.37 -10.34 -8.40
CA ALA A 55 11.40 -9.08 -7.66
C ALA A 55 10.91 -7.88 -8.49
N SER A 56 11.08 -7.91 -9.82
CA SER A 56 10.62 -6.83 -10.70
C SER A 56 9.11 -6.89 -10.87
N ALA A 57 8.55 -8.09 -11.06
CA ALA A 57 7.11 -8.28 -11.17
C ALA A 57 6.41 -7.96 -9.84
N ARG A 58 6.95 -8.43 -8.72
CA ARG A 58 6.49 -8.06 -7.38
C ARG A 58 6.40 -6.55 -7.22
N ARG A 59 7.48 -5.82 -7.52
CA ARG A 59 7.50 -4.36 -7.38
C ARG A 59 6.49 -3.66 -8.30
N MET A 60 6.23 -4.22 -9.47
CA MET A 60 5.19 -3.68 -10.35
C MET A 60 3.79 -3.89 -9.76
N HIS A 61 3.52 -5.06 -9.20
CA HIS A 61 2.27 -5.34 -8.52
C HIS A 61 2.06 -4.49 -7.26
N GLU A 62 3.13 -4.22 -6.50
CA GLU A 62 3.09 -3.33 -5.33
C GLU A 62 2.70 -1.89 -5.73
N LEU A 63 3.24 -1.37 -6.83
CA LEU A 63 2.93 -0.02 -7.33
C LEU A 63 1.48 0.17 -7.78
N LEU A 64 0.84 -0.92 -8.20
CA LEU A 64 -0.55 -0.91 -8.63
C LEU A 64 -1.53 -1.12 -7.47
N GLU A 65 -1.02 -1.40 -6.27
CA GLU A 65 -1.85 -1.53 -5.09
C GLU A 65 -2.02 -0.24 -4.31
N ALA A 66 -3.18 -0.14 -3.66
CA ALA A 66 -3.43 0.95 -2.73
C ALA A 66 -2.65 0.70 -1.42
N PRO A 67 -1.94 1.70 -0.88
CA PRO A 67 -1.22 1.56 0.38
C PRO A 67 -2.14 1.10 1.51
N GLY A 68 -1.72 0.07 2.26
CA GLY A 68 -2.49 -0.47 3.39
C GLY A 68 -3.71 -1.30 3.00
N ALA A 69 -3.84 -1.71 1.73
CA ALA A 69 -4.86 -2.66 1.30
C ALA A 69 -4.61 -4.03 1.94
N ASP A 70 -5.54 -4.48 2.79
CA ASP A 70 -5.55 -5.80 3.40
C ASP A 70 -6.89 -6.46 3.04
N TYR A 71 -6.85 -7.50 2.22
CA TYR A 71 -8.05 -8.16 1.66
C TYR A 71 -8.66 -9.18 2.62
N ARG A 72 -8.15 -9.29 3.86
CA ARG A 72 -8.73 -10.14 4.89
C ARG A 72 -10.01 -9.50 5.45
N ASP A 73 -11.14 -10.14 5.21
CA ASP A 73 -12.50 -9.91 5.73
C ASP A 73 -12.75 -8.58 6.46
N GLU A 74 -12.49 -8.53 7.77
CA GLU A 74 -12.81 -7.37 8.61
C GLU A 74 -11.93 -6.14 8.34
N ARG A 75 -10.67 -6.36 7.94
CA ARG A 75 -9.72 -5.29 7.59
C ARG A 75 -10.03 -4.75 6.21
N TRP A 76 -10.42 -5.60 5.26
CA TRP A 76 -10.94 -5.17 3.96
C TRP A 76 -12.22 -4.35 4.10
N ALA A 77 -13.15 -4.76 4.96
CA ALA A 77 -14.37 -3.98 5.21
C ALA A 77 -14.10 -2.61 5.84
N ARG A 78 -13.00 -2.44 6.58
CA ARG A 78 -12.56 -1.17 7.17
C ARG A 78 -11.84 -0.30 6.13
N PHE A 79 -10.92 -0.89 5.38
CA PHE A 79 -10.24 -0.26 4.25
C PHE A 79 -11.23 0.20 3.19
N GLY A 80 -12.09 -0.70 2.73
CA GLY A 80 -13.14 -0.43 1.75
C GLY A 80 -14.13 0.64 2.23
N ARG A 81 -14.36 0.81 3.53
CA ARG A 81 -15.15 1.95 4.07
C ARG A 81 -14.42 3.28 3.95
N ARG A 82 -13.10 3.32 4.17
CA ARG A 82 -12.26 4.51 3.99
C ARG A 82 -12.26 4.97 2.53
N TYR A 83 -12.13 4.03 1.60
CA TYR A 83 -12.04 4.33 0.16
C TYR A 83 -13.41 4.27 -0.59
N ARG A 84 -14.50 3.82 0.05
CA ARG A 84 -15.86 3.86 -0.54
C ARG A 84 -16.46 5.25 -0.58
N ARG A 85 -15.96 6.20 0.22
CA ARG A 85 -16.33 7.61 0.07
C ARG A 85 -15.66 8.12 -1.19
N ASN A 86 -16.23 7.75 -2.33
CA ASN A 86 -15.80 8.27 -3.60
C ASN A 86 -16.20 9.75 -3.62
N PRO A 87 -15.24 10.67 -3.71
CA PRO A 87 -15.55 12.10 -3.71
C PRO A 87 -16.28 12.53 -4.99
N ALA A 88 -16.45 11.65 -5.97
CA ALA A 88 -17.18 11.91 -7.20
C ALA A 88 -18.35 10.91 -7.40
N ASP A 89 -19.46 11.39 -7.94
CA ASP A 89 -20.53 10.54 -8.43
C ASP A 89 -20.15 9.88 -9.76
N LEU A 90 -19.73 8.61 -9.68
CA LEU A 90 -19.37 7.83 -10.86
C LEU A 90 -20.54 7.50 -11.79
N ARG A 91 -21.80 7.71 -11.36
CA ARG A 91 -22.96 7.56 -12.25
C ARG A 91 -22.96 8.64 -13.31
N ALA A 92 -22.69 9.88 -12.93
CA ALA A 92 -22.55 11.00 -13.86
C ALA A 92 -21.43 10.74 -14.90
N LEU A 93 -20.31 10.16 -14.49
CA LEU A 93 -19.24 9.77 -15.42
C LEU A 93 -19.66 8.66 -16.40
N ARG A 94 -20.49 7.71 -15.94
CA ARG A 94 -20.99 6.62 -16.81
C ARG A 94 -22.06 7.09 -17.80
N GLU A 95 -22.86 8.07 -17.42
CA GLU A 95 -23.98 8.58 -18.23
C GLU A 95 -23.53 9.68 -19.20
N ASP A 96 -22.76 10.66 -18.72
CA ASP A 96 -22.39 11.85 -19.49
C ASP A 96 -20.92 11.81 -20.00
N GLY A 97 -20.15 10.78 -19.64
CA GLY A 97 -18.74 10.61 -20.04
C GLY A 97 -17.77 11.65 -19.49
N THR A 98 -18.27 12.66 -18.77
CA THR A 98 -17.51 13.77 -18.20
C THR A 98 -18.10 14.14 -16.83
N LEU A 99 -17.24 14.47 -15.88
CA LEU A 99 -17.65 14.94 -14.55
C LEU A 99 -17.70 16.48 -14.54
N ARG A 100 -18.74 17.03 -13.93
CA ARG A 100 -18.92 18.46 -13.65
C ARG A 100 -18.60 18.74 -12.19
N ALA A 101 -18.35 20.01 -11.87
CA ALA A 101 -18.04 20.43 -10.49
C ALA A 101 -19.12 20.03 -9.46
N ALA A 102 -20.40 19.94 -9.88
CA ALA A 102 -21.51 19.54 -9.03
C ALA A 102 -21.52 18.04 -8.69
N ASP A 103 -20.78 17.22 -9.45
CA ASP A 103 -20.70 15.77 -9.23
C ASP A 103 -19.67 15.41 -8.16
N PHE A 104 -18.98 16.41 -7.59
CA PHE A 104 -17.99 16.22 -6.55
C PHE A 104 -18.51 16.65 -5.18
N ASP A 105 -18.36 15.76 -4.19
CA ASP A 105 -18.46 16.11 -2.77
C ASP A 105 -17.15 16.78 -2.33
N LEU A 106 -17.13 18.11 -2.36
CA LEU A 106 -15.99 18.92 -1.94
C LEU A 106 -15.51 18.60 -0.51
N SER A 107 -16.41 18.23 0.40
CA SER A 107 -16.02 17.88 1.77
C SER A 107 -15.25 16.56 1.81
N ALA A 108 -15.67 15.58 1.00
CA ALA A 108 -14.96 14.33 0.82
C ALA A 108 -13.61 14.53 0.10
N VAL A 109 -13.55 15.40 -0.92
CA VAL A 109 -12.30 15.77 -1.60
C VAL A 109 -11.31 16.37 -0.61
N ILE A 110 -11.74 17.36 0.18
CA ILE A 110 -10.88 18.00 1.19
C ILE A 110 -10.41 16.98 2.22
N GLY A 111 -11.28 16.06 2.66
CA GLY A 111 -10.90 14.99 3.58
C GLY A 111 -9.80 14.09 3.03
N VAL A 112 -9.89 13.68 1.75
CA VAL A 112 -8.85 12.87 1.09
C VAL A 112 -7.53 13.64 0.96
N LEU A 113 -7.59 14.91 0.57
CA LEU A 113 -6.39 15.75 0.45
C LEU A 113 -5.71 15.98 1.80
N LEU A 114 -6.48 16.19 2.87
CA LEU A 114 -5.97 16.33 4.22
C LEU A 114 -5.34 15.02 4.71
N ASP A 115 -6.01 13.88 4.55
CA ASP A 115 -5.45 12.55 4.87
C ASP A 115 -4.12 12.31 4.16
N TRP A 116 -4.01 12.64 2.87
CA TRP A 116 -2.75 12.52 2.12
C TRP A 116 -1.66 13.48 2.60
N SER A 117 -2.01 14.69 3.00
CA SER A 117 -1.02 15.65 3.52
C SER A 117 -0.55 15.31 4.93
N LEU A 118 -1.37 14.59 5.70
CA LEU A 118 -1.10 14.22 7.08
C LEU A 118 -0.44 12.84 7.22
N ASP A 119 -0.38 12.07 6.14
CA ASP A 119 0.36 10.81 6.09
C ASP A 119 1.73 11.06 5.43
N PRO A 120 2.79 11.34 6.21
CA PRO A 120 4.10 11.56 5.64
C PRO A 120 4.55 10.30 4.89
N PRO A 121 5.25 10.44 3.75
CA PRO A 121 5.81 9.28 3.07
C PRO A 121 6.67 8.51 4.07
N THR A 122 6.60 7.17 4.03
CA THR A 122 7.47 6.31 4.84
C THR A 122 8.91 6.48 4.36
N VAL A 123 9.60 7.47 4.93
CA VAL A 123 11.02 7.71 4.65
C VAL A 123 11.82 6.71 5.48
N ASN A 124 12.71 5.96 4.82
CA ASN A 124 13.71 5.18 5.52
C ASN A 124 14.71 6.15 6.18
N SER A 125 14.39 6.56 7.41
CA SER A 125 15.17 7.51 8.20
C SER A 125 16.60 7.03 8.44
N VAL A 126 16.80 5.72 8.54
CA VAL A 126 18.13 5.11 8.66
C VAL A 126 18.96 5.34 7.39
N ALA A 127 18.39 5.07 6.22
CA ALA A 127 19.07 5.32 4.94
C ALA A 127 19.30 6.82 4.70
N ALA A 128 18.37 7.68 5.12
CA ALA A 128 18.51 9.12 5.02
C ALA A 128 19.66 9.66 5.90
N VAL A 129 19.80 9.16 7.13
CA VAL A 129 20.90 9.52 8.05
C VAL A 129 22.24 8.96 7.58
N GLN A 130 22.26 7.76 6.99
CA GLN A 130 23.48 7.13 6.47
C GLN A 130 23.94 7.71 5.13
N GLY A 131 23.04 8.34 4.37
CA GLY A 131 23.29 8.91 3.05
C GLY A 131 23.50 10.43 3.03
N VAL A 132 23.59 11.10 4.19
CA VAL A 132 23.76 12.57 4.22
C VAL A 132 25.15 12.91 3.64
N PRO A 133 25.26 13.76 2.61
CA PRO A 133 26.53 14.13 1.99
C PRO A 133 27.47 14.90 2.95
N VAL A 134 26.93 15.37 4.08
CA VAL A 134 27.67 15.95 5.19
C VAL A 134 27.18 15.24 6.45
N SER A 135 28.04 14.47 7.12
CA SER A 135 27.70 13.90 8.41
C SER A 135 27.35 15.04 9.38
N PRO A 136 26.20 14.99 10.07
CA PRO A 136 25.93 15.96 11.12
C PRO A 136 26.99 15.74 12.20
N GLU A 137 27.95 16.66 12.30
CA GLU A 137 28.78 16.76 13.48
C GLU A 137 27.82 17.11 14.62
N LEU A 138 27.56 16.15 15.50
CA LEU A 138 27.12 16.44 16.85
C LEU A 138 28.27 17.23 17.48
N GLY A 139 28.29 18.54 17.23
CA GLY A 139 29.10 19.45 18.02
C GLY A 139 28.76 19.25 19.49
N ASP A 140 29.72 19.56 20.35
CA ASP A 140 29.53 19.42 21.80
C ASP A 140 28.15 19.97 22.19
N PRO A 141 27.35 19.19 22.95
CA PRO A 141 26.03 19.64 23.34
C PRO A 141 26.18 21.03 24.00
N PRO A 142 25.35 22.01 23.62
CA PRO A 142 25.42 23.32 24.25
C PRO A 142 25.29 23.12 25.76
N LEU A 143 26.24 23.66 26.52
CA LEU A 143 26.33 23.56 27.97
C LEU A 143 24.94 23.60 28.60
N GLU A 144 24.61 22.56 29.36
CA GLU A 144 23.33 22.53 30.06
C GLU A 144 23.25 23.73 31.00
N VAL A 145 22.06 24.33 31.09
CA VAL A 145 21.75 25.51 31.91
C VAL A 145 22.10 25.31 33.40
N ALA A 146 22.38 24.07 33.83
CA ALA A 146 22.83 23.73 35.17
C ALA A 146 24.24 24.25 35.52
N ASP A 147 25.12 24.51 34.54
CA ASP A 147 26.51 24.91 34.79
C ASP A 147 26.70 26.43 35.00
N VAL A 148 25.63 27.23 34.89
CA VAL A 148 25.68 28.69 35.07
C VAL A 148 25.39 29.12 36.52
N LEU A 149 24.93 28.21 37.40
CA LEU A 149 24.49 28.57 38.76
C LEU A 149 25.47 28.20 39.89
N PHE A 150 26.64 27.64 39.60
CA PHE A 150 27.67 27.34 40.61
C PHE A 150 29.11 27.74 40.22
N GLY A 151 29.25 28.71 39.31
CA GLY A 151 30.54 29.37 39.01
C GLY A 151 30.72 30.67 39.78
#